data_AF-A0A0H3LPF1-F1
#
_entry.id   AF-A0A0H3LPF1-F1
#
_cell.length_a   1.000
_cell.length_b   1.000
_cell.length_c   1.000
_cell.angle_alpha   90.00
_cell.angle_beta   90.00
_cell.angle_gamma   90.00
#
_symmetry.space_group_name_H-M   'P 1'
#
loop_
_entity.id
_entity.type
_entity.pdbx_description
1 polymer ?
#
loop_
_entity_poly.entity_id
_entity_poly.type
_entity_poly.pdbx_seq_one_letter_code
_entity_poly.pdbx_strand_id
1 'polypeptide(L)'
;MSRRRSASFPAAKPSAGAQPWELRYQAWVLVTPAGAIVHLSAAERICMLGLLAHPRRELTRAALVHSLPGLGAGAINVVISRLRRKVGETGEVLPLRTVHGMGYVFLAGLRSDTAPPQATPAAG
;
A
#
# COMPACT_ATOMS: atom_id res chain seq x y z
N MET A 1 -35.44 -1.86 -11.42
CA MET A 1 -34.63 -0.65 -11.17
C MET A 1 -33.67 -0.88 -10.01
N SER A 2 -32.37 -1.06 -10.29
CA SER A 2 -31.27 -0.78 -9.36
C SER A 2 -29.96 -0.93 -10.13
N ARG A 3 -29.55 0.14 -10.80
CA ARG A 3 -28.18 0.21 -11.34
C ARG A 3 -27.26 0.32 -10.14
N ARG A 4 -26.73 -0.83 -9.69
CA ARG A 4 -25.52 -0.88 -8.88
C ARG A 4 -24.44 -0.18 -9.70
N ARG A 5 -24.22 1.11 -9.45
CA ARG A 5 -23.09 1.86 -9.99
C ARG A 5 -21.85 1.23 -9.36
N SER A 6 -21.32 0.21 -10.01
CA SER A 6 -19.93 -0.16 -9.83
C SER A 6 -19.14 1.10 -10.16
N ALA A 7 -18.63 1.79 -9.14
CA ALA A 7 -17.57 2.75 -9.33
C ALA A 7 -16.38 1.94 -9.84
N SER A 8 -16.29 1.82 -11.17
CA SER A 8 -15.09 1.37 -11.84
C SER A 8 -14.06 2.45 -11.58
N PHE A 9 -13.34 2.34 -10.47
CA PHE A 9 -12.10 3.07 -10.31
C PHE A 9 -11.22 2.61 -11.47
N PRO A 10 -10.72 3.52 -12.32
CA PRO A 10 -9.68 3.13 -13.25
C PRO A 10 -8.57 2.57 -12.37
N ALA A 11 -8.38 1.26 -12.38
CA ALA A 11 -7.12 0.66 -12.00
C ALA A 11 -6.11 1.48 -12.79
N ALA A 12 -5.33 2.33 -12.10
CA ALA A 12 -4.41 3.20 -12.80
C ALA A 12 -3.59 2.24 -13.65
N LYS A 13 -3.71 2.34 -14.98
CA LYS A 13 -2.87 1.55 -15.88
C LYS A 13 -1.47 1.80 -15.35
N PRO A 14 -0.70 0.77 -14.94
CA PRO A 14 0.68 1.00 -14.57
C PRO A 14 1.26 1.76 -15.76
N SER A 15 1.65 3.02 -15.55
CA SER A 15 2.37 3.78 -16.58
C SER A 15 3.43 2.83 -17.08
N ALA A 16 3.44 2.53 -18.38
CA ALA A 16 4.06 1.35 -18.98
C ALA A 16 5.60 1.29 -18.89
N GLY A 17 6.20 1.96 -17.91
CA GLY A 17 7.60 1.85 -17.49
C GLY A 17 7.84 2.13 -16.00
N ALA A 18 6.81 2.33 -15.17
CA ALA A 18 6.99 2.56 -13.73
C ALA A 18 7.01 1.22 -12.99
N GLN A 19 8.10 0.94 -12.28
CA GLN A 19 8.19 -0.27 -11.45
C GLN A 19 7.06 -0.30 -10.40
N PRO A 20 6.55 -1.47 -10.01
CA PRO A 20 5.62 -1.54 -8.88
C PRO A 20 6.28 -1.03 -7.59
N TRP A 21 5.48 -0.51 -6.67
CA TRP A 21 5.87 -0.29 -5.28
C TRP A 21 6.15 -1.64 -4.63
N GLU A 22 7.22 -1.74 -3.85
CA GLU A 22 7.63 -2.98 -3.18
C GLU A 22 7.64 -2.80 -1.66
N LEU A 23 6.77 -3.53 -0.97
CA LEU A 23 6.79 -3.61 0.47
C LEU A 23 7.77 -4.70 0.92
N ARG A 24 8.91 -4.30 1.49
CA ARG A 24 9.87 -5.23 2.09
C ARG A 24 9.52 -5.49 3.53
N TYR A 25 8.89 -6.64 3.77
CA TYR A 25 8.40 -6.99 5.11
C TYR A 25 9.56 -7.10 6.10
N GLN A 26 10.65 -7.80 5.76
CA GLN A 26 11.77 -8.03 6.68
C GLN A 26 12.61 -6.77 6.91
N ALA A 27 12.76 -5.93 5.87
CA ALA A 27 13.56 -4.71 5.95
C ALA A 27 12.78 -3.51 6.52
N TRP A 28 11.46 -3.63 6.73
CA TRP A 28 10.59 -2.54 7.21
C TRP A 28 10.62 -1.29 6.30
N VAL A 29 10.71 -1.51 4.99
CA VAL A 29 10.75 -0.41 4.02
C VAL A 29 9.73 -0.59 2.91
N LEU A 30 9.28 0.53 2.37
CA LEU A 30 8.54 0.63 1.13
C LEU A 30 9.47 1.20 0.06
N VAL A 31 9.71 0.45 -0.99
CA VAL A 31 10.50 0.90 -2.14
C VAL A 31 9.55 1.51 -3.17
N THR A 32 9.87 2.72 -3.60
CA THR A 32 9.10 3.44 -4.61
C THR A 32 9.42 2.92 -6.02
N PRO A 33 8.58 3.22 -7.04
CA PRO A 33 8.87 2.93 -8.44
C PRO A 33 10.20 3.51 -8.93
N ALA A 34 10.60 4.66 -8.38
CA ALA A 34 11.88 5.31 -8.64
C ALA A 34 13.07 4.68 -7.89
N GLY A 35 12.83 3.62 -7.09
CA GLY A 35 13.86 2.94 -6.31
C GLY A 35 14.19 3.61 -4.97
N ALA A 36 13.44 4.65 -4.56
CA ALA A 36 13.66 5.30 -3.26
C ALA A 36 13.17 4.41 -2.11
N ILE A 37 13.89 4.46 -0.98
CA ILE A 37 13.60 3.63 0.19
C ILE A 37 12.91 4.48 1.24
N VAL A 38 11.68 4.10 1.61
CA VAL A 38 10.89 4.77 2.65
C VAL A 38 10.76 3.83 3.84
N HIS A 39 11.38 4.17 4.98
CA HIS A 39 11.26 3.38 6.20
C HIS A 39 9.82 3.43 6.71
N LEU A 40 9.27 2.32 7.21
CA LEU A 40 7.91 2.24 7.72
C LEU A 40 7.92 2.01 9.23
N SER A 41 7.02 2.69 9.94
CA SER A 41 6.64 2.33 11.30
C SER A 41 5.70 1.12 11.30
N ALA A 42 5.49 0.51 12.48
CA ALA A 42 4.58 -0.61 12.64
C ALA A 42 3.17 -0.30 12.09
N ALA A 43 2.64 0.89 12.40
CA ALA A 43 1.30 1.28 11.95
C ALA A 43 1.22 1.47 10.42
N GLU A 44 2.21 2.12 9.82
CA GLU A 44 2.28 2.32 8.36
C GLU A 44 2.39 0.98 7.62
N ARG A 45 3.19 0.06 8.15
CA ARG A 45 3.37 -1.29 7.59
C ARG A 45 2.08 -2.09 7.63
N ILE A 46 1.35 -2.07 8.75
CA ILE A 46 0.06 -2.77 8.87
C ILE A 46 -0.95 -2.22 7.84
N CYS A 47 -0.98 -0.89 7.62
CA CYS A 47 -1.81 -0.32 6.55
C CYS A 47 -1.44 -0.88 5.17
N MET A 48 -0.14 -0.94 4.84
CA MET A 48 0.32 -1.47 3.55
C MET A 48 0.07 -2.98 3.40
N LEU A 49 0.18 -3.75 4.48
CA LEU A 49 -0.14 -5.18 4.50
C LEU A 49 -1.63 -5.43 4.28
N GLY A 50 -2.50 -4.60 4.87
CA GLY A 50 -3.93 -4.65 4.60
C GLY A 50 -4.23 -4.43 3.12
N LEU A 51 -3.58 -3.44 2.49
CA LEU A 51 -3.74 -3.18 1.06
C LEU A 51 -3.25 -4.34 0.18
N LEU A 52 -2.17 -5.03 0.58
CA LEU A 52 -1.66 -6.21 -0.11
C LEU A 52 -2.59 -7.43 0.02
N ALA A 53 -3.22 -7.61 1.18
CA ALA A 53 -4.13 -8.72 1.41
C ALA A 53 -5.41 -8.64 0.57
N HIS A 54 -5.78 -7.45 0.08
CA HIS A 54 -6.97 -7.25 -0.73
C HIS A 54 -6.66 -7.21 -2.23
N PRO A 55 -7.32 -8.04 -3.07
CA PRO A 55 -7.03 -8.11 -4.51
C PRO A 55 -7.37 -6.81 -5.26
N ARG A 56 -8.31 -6.02 -4.74
CA ARG A 56 -8.64 -4.68 -5.25
C ARG A 56 -7.79 -3.56 -4.66
N ARG A 57 -6.86 -3.91 -3.76
CA ARG A 57 -6.04 -2.98 -2.97
C ARG A 57 -6.89 -1.91 -2.29
N GLU A 58 -8.07 -2.29 -1.84
CA GLU A 58 -8.99 -1.47 -1.07
C GLU A 58 -8.88 -1.85 0.40
N LEU A 59 -8.89 -0.85 1.28
CA LEU A 59 -8.80 -1.06 2.71
C LEU A 59 -9.81 -0.16 3.41
N THR A 60 -10.80 -0.79 4.05
CA THR A 60 -11.85 -0.07 4.76
C THR A 60 -11.31 0.49 6.08
N ARG A 61 -11.91 1.60 6.55
CA ARG A 61 -11.54 2.19 7.84
C ARG A 61 -11.75 1.19 8.99
N ALA A 62 -12.80 0.38 8.92
CA ALA A 62 -13.08 -0.67 9.89
C ALA A 62 -11.99 -1.76 9.88
N ALA A 63 -11.55 -2.23 8.71
CA ALA A 63 -10.46 -3.20 8.59
C ALA A 63 -9.14 -2.65 9.17
N LEU A 64 -8.86 -1.36 8.97
CA LEU A 64 -7.69 -0.70 9.58
C LEU A 64 -7.77 -0.63 11.09
N VAL A 65 -8.92 -0.23 11.65
CA VAL A 65 -9.13 -0.20 13.12
C VAL A 65 -8.97 -1.60 13.70
N HIS A 66 -9.47 -2.63 13.02
CA HIS A 66 -9.32 -4.01 13.46
C HIS A 66 -7.86 -4.50 13.40
N SER A 67 -7.11 -4.11 12.37
CA SER A 67 -5.70 -4.50 12.20
C SER A 67 -4.75 -3.73 13.12
N LEU A 68 -5.20 -2.58 13.65
CA LEU A 68 -4.45 -1.70 14.55
C LEU A 68 -5.19 -1.57 15.89
N PRO A 69 -5.27 -2.65 16.69
CA PRO A 69 -5.95 -2.61 17.98
C PRO A 69 -5.32 -1.53 18.87
N GLY A 70 -6.15 -0.62 19.39
CA GLY A 70 -5.74 0.50 20.25
C GLY A 70 -5.52 1.83 19.51
N LEU A 71 -5.47 1.85 18.17
CA LEU A 71 -5.44 3.09 17.40
C LEU A 71 -6.87 3.51 17.03
N GLY A 72 -7.29 4.66 17.55
CA GLY A 72 -8.58 5.24 17.20
C GLY A 72 -8.68 5.57 15.70
N ALA A 73 -9.91 5.67 15.19
CA ALA A 73 -10.16 5.93 13.78
C ALA A 73 -9.52 7.23 13.24
N GLY A 74 -9.26 8.22 14.11
CA GLY A 74 -8.52 9.44 13.78
C GLY A 74 -7.02 9.22 13.58
N ALA A 75 -6.42 8.29 14.33
CA ALA A 75 -5.00 8.00 14.24
C ALA A 75 -4.61 7.37 12.89
N ILE A 76 -5.53 6.65 12.24
CA ILE A 76 -5.35 6.14 10.87
C ILE A 76 -5.04 7.28 9.89
N ASN A 77 -5.80 8.38 9.93
CA ASN A 77 -5.54 9.53 9.05
C ASN A 77 -4.17 10.14 9.31
N VAL A 78 -3.71 10.14 10.57
CA VAL A 78 -2.38 10.61 10.95
C VAL A 78 -1.30 9.69 10.40
N VAL A 79 -1.47 8.37 10.52
CA VAL A 79 -0.56 7.36 9.95
C VAL A 79 -0.46 7.53 8.43
N ILE A 80 -1.59 7.66 7.73
CA ILE A 80 -1.60 7.89 6.29
C ILE A 80 -0.94 9.21 5.93
N SER A 81 -1.21 10.29 6.67
CA SER A 81 -0.60 11.60 6.41
C SER A 81 0.92 11.57 6.59
N ARG A 82 1.41 10.88 7.63
CA ARG A 82 2.84 10.66 7.88
C ARG A 82 3.49 9.85 6.76
N LEU A 83 2.84 8.76 6.32
CA LEU A 83 3.33 7.97 5.20
C LEU A 83 3.42 8.79 3.91
N ARG A 84 2.37 9.57 3.60
CA ARG A 84 2.35 10.47 2.44
C ARG A 84 3.47 11.50 2.49
N ARG A 85 3.73 12.07 3.66
CA ARG A 85 4.83 13.03 3.85
C ARG A 85 6.20 12.38 3.62
N LYS A 86 6.46 11.21 4.21
CA LYS A 86 7.72 10.47 4.04
C LYS A 86 7.98 10.06 2.60
N VAL A 87 6.93 9.66 1.89
CA VAL A 87 7.02 9.40 0.45
C VAL A 87 7.26 10.70 -0.33
N GLY A 88 6.58 11.79 0.03
CA GLY A 88 6.80 13.11 -0.55
C GLY A 88 8.22 13.64 -0.40
N GLU A 89 8.90 13.31 0.70
CA GLU A 89 10.31 13.64 0.94
C GLU A 89 11.26 12.94 -0.07
N THR A 90 10.82 11.85 -0.71
CA THR A 90 11.57 11.18 -1.79
C THR A 90 11.29 11.75 -3.18
N GLY A 91 10.43 12.77 -3.30
CA GLY A 91 9.99 13.36 -4.58
C GLY A 91 8.85 12.58 -5.26
N GLU A 92 8.39 11.49 -4.65
CA GLU A 92 7.29 10.67 -5.14
C GLU A 92 5.98 10.99 -4.43
N VAL A 93 4.85 10.62 -5.05
CA VAL A 93 3.53 10.76 -4.42
C VAL A 93 2.96 9.39 -4.13
N LEU A 94 2.65 9.13 -2.84
CA LEU A 94 2.01 7.89 -2.44
C LEU A 94 0.67 7.74 -3.17
N PRO A 95 0.47 6.70 -3.99
CA PRO A 95 -0.73 6.50 -4.81
C PRO A 95 -1.86 5.87 -3.99
N LEU A 96 -2.13 6.44 -2.81
CA LEU A 96 -3.18 6.04 -1.89
C LEU A 96 -4.26 7.12 -1.86
N ARG A 97 -5.47 6.76 -2.28
CA ARG A 97 -6.60 7.68 -2.38
C ARG A 97 -7.70 7.32 -1.39
N THR A 98 -8.25 8.32 -0.71
CA THR A 98 -9.41 8.15 0.16
C THR A 98 -10.68 8.22 -0.67
N VAL A 99 -11.55 7.23 -0.55
CA VAL A 99 -12.84 7.13 -1.25
C VAL A 99 -13.95 7.08 -0.21
N HIS A 100 -14.89 8.02 -0.30
CA HIS A 100 -16.03 8.10 0.61
C HIS A 100 -16.88 6.82 0.50
N GLY A 101 -17.14 6.16 1.64
CA GLY A 101 -17.89 4.90 1.71
C GLY A 101 -17.09 3.62 1.44
N MET A 102 -15.87 3.71 0.90
CA MET A 102 -15.01 2.56 0.62
C MET A 102 -13.76 2.51 1.52
N GLY A 103 -13.25 3.67 1.96
CA GLY A 103 -12.05 3.78 2.78
C GLY A 103 -10.87 4.27 1.97
N TYR A 104 -9.82 3.47 1.85
CA TYR A 104 -8.59 3.82 1.12
C TYR A 104 -8.34 2.84 -0.02
N VAL A 105 -7.89 3.33 -1.17
CA VAL A 105 -7.59 2.53 -2.35
C VAL A 105 -6.18 2.84 -2.83
N PHE A 106 -5.37 1.81 -3.03
CA PHE A 106 -4.03 1.95 -3.59
C PHE A 106 -4.08 1.79 -5.11
N LEU A 107 -3.76 2.85 -5.83
CA LEU A 107 -3.98 2.96 -7.26
C LEU A 107 -2.82 2.40 -8.10
N ALA A 108 -1.63 2.23 -7.54
CA ALA A 108 -0.47 1.71 -8.27
C ALA A 108 -0.25 0.20 -8.05
N GLY A 109 0.67 -0.39 -8.83
CA GLY A 109 1.21 -1.72 -8.58
C GLY A 109 1.85 -1.79 -7.20
N LEU A 110 1.35 -2.64 -6.30
CA LEU A 110 1.97 -2.93 -5.01
C LEU A 110 2.28 -4.42 -4.97
N ARG A 111 3.55 -4.76 -4.71
CA ARG A 111 4.04 -6.11 -4.47
C ARG A 111 4.66 -6.18 -3.08
N SER A 112 4.64 -7.34 -2.45
CA SER A 112 5.53 -7.63 -1.33
C SER A 112 6.82 -8.24 -1.86
N ASP A 113 7.94 -7.86 -1.27
CA ASP A 113 9.15 -8.69 -1.28
C ASP A 113 8.87 -9.86 -0.32
N THR A 114 8.02 -10.78 -0.78
CA THR A 114 8.15 -12.17 -0.38
C THR A 114 9.14 -12.74 -1.38
N ALA A 115 10.43 -12.65 -1.04
CA ALA A 115 11.38 -13.55 -1.64
C ALA A 115 11.05 -14.96 -1.09
N PRO A 116 10.60 -15.94 -1.89
CA PRO A 116 10.95 -17.30 -1.58
C PRO A 116 12.49 -17.35 -1.57
N PRO A 117 13.16 -17.90 -0.54
CA PRO A 117 14.60 -18.14 -0.61
C PRO A 117 14.85 -19.29 -1.60
N GLN A 118 14.63 -19.10 -2.89
CA GLN A 118 14.78 -20.14 -3.91
C GLN A 118 15.43 -19.53 -5.16
N ALA A 119 16.75 -19.37 -5.11
CA ALA A 119 17.66 -19.50 -6.25
C ALA A 119 19.10 -19.34 -5.76
N THR A 120 19.65 -20.39 -5.17
CA THR A 120 21.07 -20.68 -5.42
C THR A 120 21.06 -21.90 -6.34
N PRO A 121 21.30 -21.75 -7.67
CA PRO A 121 21.80 -22.86 -8.43
C PRO A 121 23.27 -23.00 -8.01
N ALA A 122 23.49 -23.70 -6.89
CA ALA A 122 24.83 -24.15 -6.55
C ALA A 122 25.14 -25.28 -7.53
N ALA A 123 25.96 -24.95 -8.51
CA ALA A 123 26.62 -25.88 -9.40
C ALA A 123 27.23 -27.04 -8.61
N GLY A 124 27.08 -28.25 -9.14
CA GLY A 124 27.70 -29.49 -8.71
C GLY A 124 27.47 -30.56 -9.76
#